data_AF-A0A946SSW6-F1
#
_entry.id   AF-A0A946SSW6-F1
#
_cell.length_a   1.000
_cell.length_b   1.000
_cell.length_c   1.000
_cell.angle_alpha   90.00
_cell.angle_beta   90.00
_cell.angle_gamma   90.00
#
_symmetry.space_group_name_H-M   'P 1'
#
loop_
_entity.id
_entity.type
_entity.pdbx_description
1 polymer ?
#
loop_
_entity_poly.entity_id
_entity_poly.type
_entity_poly.pdbx_seq_one_letter_code
_entity_poly.pdbx_strand_id
1 'polypeptide(L)' 'MSTASTNSLERDLTHISSASKETRWRDISWNPDIWDGRVKAAEAGRPMFIWAMNGDPLGAV' A
#
# COMPACT_ATOMS: atom_id res chain seq x y z
N MET A 1 34.36 -7.41 13.84
CA MET A 1 33.32 -6.53 14.43
C MET A 1 33.44 -5.16 13.76
N SER A 2 32.55 -4.85 12.81
CA SER A 2 32.49 -3.55 12.12
C SER A 2 31.15 -2.91 12.45
N THR A 3 31.16 -1.81 13.19
CA THR A 3 29.98 -1.02 13.55
C THR A 3 29.72 0.14 12.58
N ALA A 4 30.39 0.16 11.42
CA ALA A 4 30.32 1.27 10.48
C ALA A 4 29.14 1.23 9.49
N SER A 5 28.41 0.11 9.38
CA SER A 5 27.38 -0.07 8.33
C SER A 5 25.98 0.44 8.69
N THR A 6 25.69 0.78 9.95
CA THR A 6 24.32 1.14 10.37
C THR A 6 23.95 2.58 10.01
N ASN A 7 24.91 3.52 9.99
CA ASN A 7 24.63 4.97 9.97
C ASN A 7 24.27 5.53 8.58
N SER A 8 24.54 4.81 7.49
CA SER A 8 24.23 5.30 6.13
C SER A 8 22.81 4.92 5.70
N LEU A 9 22.34 3.73 6.05
CA LEU A 9 21.03 3.23 5.68
C LEU A 9 19.91 4.08 6.30
N GLU A 10 20.03 4.44 7.58
CA GLU A 10 19.03 5.25 8.29
C GLU A 10 18.88 6.66 7.70
N ARG A 11 19.99 7.27 7.27
CA ARG A 11 19.98 8.56 6.58
C ARG A 11 19.26 8.46 5.23
N ASP A 12 19.55 7.42 4.47
CA ASP A 12 19.00 7.26 3.12
C ASP A 12 17.49 6.93 3.18
N LEU A 13 17.03 6.17 4.18
CA LEU A 13 15.61 5.92 4.43
C LEU A 13 14.80 7.20 4.68
N THR A 14 15.41 8.22 5.27
CA THR A 14 14.75 9.51 5.50
C THR A 14 14.39 10.22 4.19
N HIS A 15 15.15 9.99 3.12
CA HIS A 15 14.93 10.60 1.82
C HIS A 15 14.07 9.76 0.87
N ILE A 16 13.97 8.45 1.12
CA ILE A 16 13.24 7.50 0.26
C ILE A 16 11.85 7.16 0.84
N SER A 17 11.66 7.33 2.15
CA SER A 17 10.35 7.09 2.77
C SER A 17 9.33 8.12 2.30
N SER A 18 8.23 7.65 1.71
CA SER A 18 7.04 8.44 1.41
C SER A 18 6.51 9.15 2.66
N ALA A 19 6.11 10.41 2.53
CA ALA A 19 5.53 11.16 3.64
C ALA A 19 4.18 10.55 4.06
N SER A 20 3.80 10.68 5.34
CA SER A 20 2.52 10.15 5.84
C SER A 20 1.30 10.60 5.03
N LYS A 21 1.33 11.83 4.48
CA LYS A 21 0.26 12.35 3.62
C LYS A 21 0.12 11.60 2.29
N GLU A 22 1.22 11.05 1.77
CA GLU A 22 1.28 10.30 0.52
C GLU A 22 0.85 8.83 0.70
N THR A 23 0.78 8.36 1.95
CA THR A 23 0.42 6.97 2.28
C THR A 23 -0.95 6.81 2.94
N ARG A 24 -1.81 7.82 2.89
CA ARG A 24 -3.18 7.76 3.49
C ARG A 24 -4.02 6.60 3.01
N TRP A 25 -3.71 6.07 1.83
CA TRP A 25 -4.35 4.88 1.30
C TRP A 25 -4.15 3.63 2.16
N ARG A 26 -3.07 3.58 2.95
CA ARG A 26 -2.82 2.47 3.90
C ARG A 26 -3.82 2.46 5.05
N ASP A 27 -4.45 3.59 5.35
CA ASP A 27 -5.41 3.73 6.45
C ASP A 27 -6.82 3.29 6.03
N ILE A 28 -7.06 3.06 4.74
CA ILE A 28 -8.34 2.58 4.23
C ILE A 28 -8.47 1.10 4.58
N SER A 29 -9.59 0.73 5.21
CA SER A 29 -9.94 -0.68 5.46
C SER A 29 -10.39 -1.33 4.15
N TRP A 30 -9.42 -1.70 3.32
CA TRP A 30 -9.66 -2.34 2.03
C TRP A 30 -10.37 -3.68 2.20
N ASN A 31 -11.35 -3.94 1.33
CA ASN A 31 -11.92 -5.27 1.20
C ASN A 31 -11.03 -6.12 0.27
N PRO A 32 -10.39 -7.19 0.77
CA PRO A 32 -9.49 -7.99 -0.06
C PRO A 32 -10.24 -8.92 -1.03
N ASP A 33 -11.53 -9.18 -0.80
CA ASP A 33 -12.35 -10.03 -1.66
C ASP A 33 -13.14 -9.18 -2.66
N ILE A 34 -12.76 -9.29 -3.94
CA ILE A 34 -13.40 -8.56 -5.04
C ILE A 34 -14.88 -8.95 -5.19
N TRP A 35 -15.24 -10.21 -4.94
CA TRP A 35 -16.62 -10.67 -5.07
C TRP A 35 -17.52 -10.10 -3.98
N ASP A 36 -17.07 -10.16 -2.73
CA ASP A 36 -17.77 -9.55 -1.60
C ASP A 36 -17.91 -8.02 -1.80
N GLY A 37 -16.84 -7.35 -2.26
CA GLY A 37 -16.90 -5.93 -2.61
C GLY A 37 -17.93 -5.63 -3.70
N ARG A 38 -18.02 -6.48 -4.74
CA ARG A 38 -18.97 -6.31 -5.84
C ARG A 38 -20.43 -6.42 -5.39
N VAL A 39 -20.73 -7.36 -4.49
CA VAL A 39 -22.07 -7.54 -3.90
C VAL A 39 -22.45 -6.30 -3.08
N LYS A 40 -21.58 -5.86 -2.16
CA LYS A 40 -21.81 -4.66 -1.32
C LYS A 40 -22.03 -3.39 -2.14
N ALA A 41 -21.29 -3.23 -3.24
CA ALA A 41 -21.48 -2.11 -4.16
C ALA A 41 -22.84 -2.15 -4.87
N ALA A 42 -23.29 -3.34 -5.27
CA ALA A 42 -24.62 -3.53 -5.87
C ALA A 42 -25.74 -3.18 -4.88
N GLU A 43 -25.66 -3.71 -3.66
CA GLU A 43 -26.64 -3.47 -2.59
C GLU A 43 -26.73 -1.98 -2.22
N ALA A 44 -25.58 -1.30 -2.18
CA ALA A 44 -25.52 0.13 -1.91
C ALA A 44 -25.97 1.00 -3.11
N GLY A 45 -26.11 0.43 -4.32
CA GLY A 45 -26.38 1.17 -5.55
C GLY A 45 -25.26 2.15 -5.92
N ARG A 46 -24.00 1.84 -5.57
CA ARG A 46 -22.84 2.73 -5.79
C ARG A 46 -21.76 2.06 -6.63
N PRO A 47 -20.96 2.83 -7.40
CA PRO A 47 -19.78 2.29 -8.05
C PRO A 47 -18.75 1.78 -7.03
N MET A 48 -17.98 0.78 -7.43
CA MET A 48 -16.88 0.21 -6.65
C MET A 48 -15.55 0.80 -7.13
N PHE A 49 -14.72 1.27 -6.19
CA PHE A 49 -13.33 1.60 -6.46
C PHE A 49 -12.46 0.36 -6.23
N ILE A 50 -11.67 -0.01 -7.23
CA ILE A 50 -10.77 -1.16 -7.16
C ILE A 50 -9.34 -0.64 -7.10
N TRP A 51 -8.63 -0.99 -6.02
CA TRP A 51 -7.19 -0.86 -5.96
C TRP A 51 -6.55 -2.17 -6.35
N ALA A 52 -5.97 -2.22 -7.54
CA ALA A 52 -5.20 -3.37 -8.01
C ALA A 52 -3.80 -2.90 -8.42
N MET A 53 -2.77 -3.61 -7.98
CA MET A 53 -1.46 -3.53 -8.61
C MET A 53 -1.41 -4.55 -9.75
N ASN A 54 -0.65 -4.26 -10.81
CA ASN A 54 -0.35 -5.27 -11.82
C ASN A 54 0.32 -6.45 -11.11
N GLY A 55 -0.24 -7.65 -11.24
CA GLY A 55 0.02 -8.81 -10.37
C GLY A 55 1.39 -9.46 -10.50
N ASP A 56 2.46 -8.70 -10.28
CA ASP A 56 3.79 -9.27 -10.07
C ASP A 56 3.86 -9.84 -8.63
N PRO A 57 4.16 -11.14 -8.45
CA PRO A 57 4.17 -11.80 -7.14
C PRO A 57 5.22 -11.25 -6.16
N LEU A 58 6.14 -10.38 -6.61
CA LEU A 58 7.11 -9.68 -5.76
C LEU A 58 6.68 -8.26 -5.37
N GLY A 59 5.47 -7.83 -5.75
CA GLY A 59 5.05 -6.43 -5.67
C GLY A 59 5.68 -5.61 -6.79
N ALA A 60 5.15 -4.41 -7.05
CA ALA A 60 5.97 -3.43 -7.73
C ALA A 60 7.19 -3.17 -6.82
N VAL A 61 8.39 -3.42 -7.37
CA VAL A 61 9.68 -3.16 -6.74
C VAL A 61 9.77 -1.78 -6.10
#